data_AF-A0A2P6RX55-F1
#
_entry.id   AF-A0A2P6RX55-F1
#
_cell.length_a   1.000
_cell.length_b   1.000
_cell.length_c   1.000
_cell.angle_alpha   90.00
_cell.angle_beta   90.00
_cell.angle_gamma   90.00
#
_symmetry.space_group_name_H-M   'P 1'
#
loop_
_entity.id
_entity.type
_entity.pdbx_description
1 polymer ?
#
loop_
_entity_poly.entity_id
_entity_poly.type
_entity_poly.pdbx_seq_one_letter_code
_entity_poly.pdbx_strand_id
1 'polypeptide(L)'
;MVIWYEMLFSFNRVSKVLQSNDMQISVAIAEVKGLIAWLDKFRETGFIDAMITAKEIAAALDVDPIFLEKRPIQITRFFYESTVSHLHHLQVRNLSECIVSCIL
;
A
#
# COMPACT_ATOMS: atom_id res chain seq x y z
N MET A 1 -9.10 -0.42 5.88
CA MET A 1 -9.61 -1.44 4.94
C MET A 1 -9.86 -0.88 3.54
N VAL A 2 -10.50 0.29 3.40
CA VAL A 2 -10.78 0.93 2.08
C VAL A 2 -9.53 1.16 1.21
N ILE A 3 -8.49 1.78 1.76
CA ILE A 3 -7.25 2.08 1.01
C ILE A 3 -6.59 0.80 0.44
N TRP A 4 -6.51 -0.24 1.26
CA TRP A 4 -5.95 -1.54 0.85
C TRP A 4 -6.82 -2.22 -0.20
N TYR A 5 -8.15 -2.10 -0.09
CA TYR A 5 -9.08 -2.64 -1.08
C TYR A 5 -8.90 -1.98 -2.44
N GLU A 6 -8.86 -0.65 -2.52
CA GLU A 6 -8.67 0.09 -3.78
C GLU A 6 -7.37 -0.28 -4.49
N MET A 7 -6.27 -0.39 -3.72
CA MET A 7 -5.00 -0.87 -4.27
C MET A 7 -5.13 -2.29 -4.77
N LEU A 8 -5.53 -3.23 -3.90
CA LEU A 8 -5.59 -4.64 -4.25
C LEU A 8 -6.50 -4.89 -5.44
N PHE A 9 -7.64 -4.21 -5.52
CA PHE A 9 -8.57 -4.30 -6.63
C PHE A 9 -7.91 -3.91 -7.95
N SER A 10 -7.21 -2.78 -7.97
CA SER A 10 -6.51 -2.27 -9.16
C SER A 10 -5.37 -3.21 -9.60
N PHE A 11 -4.56 -3.68 -8.65
CA PHE A 11 -3.49 -4.65 -8.92
C PHE A 11 -4.04 -6.00 -9.38
N ASN A 12 -5.09 -6.50 -8.74
CA ASN A 12 -5.72 -7.77 -9.08
C ASN A 12 -6.32 -7.75 -10.49
N ARG A 13 -6.93 -6.63 -10.91
CA ARG A 13 -7.41 -6.45 -12.28
C ARG A 13 -6.28 -6.64 -13.29
N VAL A 14 -5.18 -5.92 -13.11
CA VAL A 14 -4.02 -5.99 -14.02
C VAL A 14 -3.37 -7.37 -13.96
N SER A 15 -3.24 -7.96 -12.78
CA SER A 15 -2.68 -9.30 -12.57
C SER A 15 -3.48 -10.37 -13.32
N LYS A 16 -4.82 -10.33 -13.24
CA LYS A 16 -5.69 -11.24 -14.00
C LYS A 16 -5.55 -11.08 -15.50
N VAL A 17 -5.43 -9.83 -15.97
CA VAL A 17 -5.17 -9.57 -17.38
C VAL A 17 -3.84 -10.22 -17.74
N LEU A 18 -2.74 -9.88 -17.08
CA LEU A 18 -1.40 -10.42 -17.36
C LEU A 18 -1.29 -11.96 -17.28
N GLN A 19 -2.11 -12.62 -16.48
CA GLN A 19 -2.16 -14.08 -16.34
C GLN A 19 -3.08 -14.77 -17.35
N SER A 20 -3.71 -14.05 -18.28
CA SER A 20 -4.56 -14.66 -19.30
C SER A 20 -3.76 -15.55 -20.26
N ASN A 21 -4.32 -16.69 -20.66
CA ASN A 21 -3.66 -17.64 -21.58
C ASN A 21 -3.23 -17.00 -22.91
N ASP A 22 -4.02 -16.06 -23.44
CA ASP A 22 -3.78 -15.40 -24.73
C ASP A 22 -3.24 -13.97 -24.57
N MET A 23 -2.25 -13.78 -23.69
CA MET A 23 -1.68 -12.45 -23.43
C MET A 23 -0.76 -11.96 -24.56
N GLN A 24 -1.00 -10.74 -25.04
CA GLN A 24 -0.11 -10.03 -25.96
C GLN A 24 0.81 -9.06 -25.22
N ILE A 25 2.10 -9.05 -25.57
CA ILE A 25 3.11 -8.19 -24.93
C ILE A 25 2.74 -6.70 -25.01
N SER A 26 2.18 -6.26 -26.14
CA SER A 26 1.74 -4.86 -26.32
C SER A 26 0.65 -4.48 -25.31
N VAL A 27 -0.31 -5.38 -25.06
CA VAL A 27 -1.39 -5.21 -24.07
C VAL A 27 -0.81 -5.21 -22.65
N ALA A 28 0.10 -6.12 -22.34
CA ALA A 28 0.76 -6.18 -21.04
C ALA A 28 1.49 -4.85 -20.71
N ILE A 29 2.22 -4.29 -21.67
CA ILE A 29 2.90 -2.99 -21.51
C ILE A 29 1.89 -1.88 -21.24
N ALA A 30 0.77 -1.86 -21.96
CA ALA A 30 -0.28 -0.86 -21.78
C ALA A 30 -0.92 -0.94 -20.38
N GLU A 31 -1.26 -2.13 -19.91
CA GLU A 31 -1.85 -2.34 -18.59
C GLU A 31 -0.90 -1.95 -17.45
N VAL A 32 0.39 -2.28 -17.55
CA VAL A 32 1.40 -1.87 -16.55
C VAL A 32 1.58 -0.36 -16.54
N LYS A 33 1.65 0.30 -17.70
CA LYS A 33 1.71 1.77 -17.78
C LYS A 33 0.44 2.42 -17.20
N GLY A 34 -0.72 1.84 -17.47
CA GLY A 34 -1.99 2.27 -16.90
C GLY A 34 -1.99 2.16 -15.38
N LEU A 35 -1.46 1.07 -14.82
CA LEU A 35 -1.34 0.87 -13.39
C LEU A 35 -0.40 1.89 -12.73
N ILE A 36 0.72 2.21 -13.37
CA ILE A 36 1.65 3.24 -12.89
C ILE A 36 0.95 4.61 -12.85
N ALA A 37 0.30 5.01 -13.95
CA ALA A 37 -0.44 6.28 -13.99
C ALA A 37 -1.59 6.32 -12.97
N TRP A 38 -2.25 5.18 -12.74
CA TRP A 38 -3.26 5.07 -11.69
C TRP A 38 -2.65 5.26 -10.30
N LEU A 39 -1.49 4.67 -10.02
CA LEU A 39 -0.78 4.84 -8.75
C LEU A 39 -0.37 6.30 -8.51
N ASP A 40 0.11 6.99 -9.54
CA ASP A 40 0.48 8.41 -9.43
C ASP A 40 -0.75 9.24 -9.04
N LYS A 41 -1.87 9.06 -9.75
CA LYS A 41 -3.14 9.71 -9.42
C LYS A 41 -3.65 9.33 -8.02
N PHE A 42 -3.49 8.07 -7.63
CA PHE A 42 -3.89 7.59 -6.32
C PHE A 42 -3.08 8.26 -5.20
N ARG A 43 -1.79 8.52 -5.42
CA ARG A 43 -0.94 9.24 -4.44
C ARG A 43 -1.30 10.71 -4.34
N GLU A 44 -1.67 11.35 -5.44
CA GLU A 44 -2.04 12.77 -5.48
C GLU A 44 -3.40 13.05 -4.84
N THR A 45 -4.41 12.25 -5.17
CA THR A 45 -5.82 12.53 -4.81
C THR A 45 -6.52 11.32 -4.21
N GLY A 46 -6.31 10.14 -4.79
CA GLY A 46 -7.05 8.93 -4.41
C GLY A 46 -6.84 8.48 -2.96
N PHE A 47 -5.71 8.80 -2.33
CA PHE A 47 -5.47 8.50 -0.92
C PHE A 47 -6.37 9.33 0.00
N ILE A 48 -6.52 10.62 -0.28
CA ILE A 48 -7.40 11.51 0.48
C ILE A 48 -8.85 11.07 0.28
N ASP A 49 -9.24 10.78 -0.96
CA ASP A 49 -10.58 10.30 -1.29
C ASP A 49 -10.89 8.98 -0.56
N ALA A 50 -9.98 8.01 -0.61
CA ALA A 50 -10.14 6.73 0.09
C ALA A 50 -10.22 6.89 1.62
N MET A 51 -9.55 7.91 2.17
CA MET A 51 -9.65 8.25 3.59
C MET A 51 -11.01 8.87 3.93
N ILE A 52 -11.56 9.73 3.06
CA ILE A 52 -12.91 10.29 3.21
C ILE A 52 -13.94 9.16 3.17
N THR A 53 -13.89 8.31 2.14
CA THR A 53 -14.78 7.14 2.02
C THR A 53 -14.71 6.23 3.24
N ALA A 54 -13.52 6.00 3.79
CA ALA A 54 -13.36 5.20 5.00
C ALA A 54 -14.03 5.82 6.23
N LYS A 55 -13.96 7.16 6.38
CA LYS A 55 -14.66 7.87 7.45
C LYS A 55 -16.17 7.80 7.29
N GLU A 56 -16.68 7.93 6.06
CA GLU A 56 -18.11 7.80 5.76
C GLU A 56 -18.63 6.39 6.07
N ILE A 57 -17.88 5.35 5.70
CA ILE A 57 -18.22 3.95 6.03
C ILE A 57 -18.21 3.73 7.54
N ALA A 58 -17.21 4.24 8.25
CA ALA A 58 -17.13 4.11 9.71
C ALA A 58 -18.32 4.80 10.39
N ALA A 59 -18.68 6.01 9.96
CA ALA A 59 -19.86 6.73 10.45
C ALA A 59 -21.16 5.98 10.16
N ALA A 60 -21.30 5.38 8.97
CA ALA A 60 -22.47 4.56 8.62
C ALA A 60 -22.59 3.28 9.46
N LEU A 61 -21.46 2.76 9.96
CA LEU A 61 -21.40 1.56 10.80
C LEU A 61 -21.42 1.88 12.31
N ASP A 62 -21.54 3.17 12.69
CA ASP A 62 -21.45 3.65 14.09
C ASP A 62 -20.13 3.20 14.78
N VAL A 63 -19.05 3.16 14.00
CA VAL A 63 -17.70 2.83 14.46
C VAL A 63 -16.85 4.09 14.42
N ASP A 64 -16.09 4.35 15.48
CA ASP A 64 -15.18 5.50 15.51
C ASP A 64 -14.11 5.39 14.41
N PRO A 65 -13.95 6.41 13.55
CA PRO A 65 -12.95 6.43 12.49
C PRO A 65 -11.55 6.76 13.05
N ILE A 66 -10.99 5.86 13.86
CA ILE A 66 -9.66 6.02 14.43
C ILE A 66 -8.62 5.59 13.40
N PHE A 67 -8.07 6.57 12.68
CA PHE A 67 -6.80 6.38 11.97
C PHE A 67 -5.67 6.58 12.98
N LEU A 68 -5.07 5.47 13.44
CA LEU A 68 -3.91 5.52 14.33
C LEU A 68 -2.83 6.43 13.72
N GLU A 69 -2.28 7.32 14.54
CA GLU A 69 -1.18 8.20 14.17
C GLU A 69 -0.01 7.42 13.57
N LYS A 70 0.76 8.12 12.72
CA LYS A 70 1.85 7.58 11.90
C LYS A 70 2.69 6.58 12.69
N ARG A 71 2.46 5.28 12.49
CA ARG A 71 3.33 4.25 13.08
C ARG A 71 4.75 4.51 12.56
N PRO A 72 5.77 4.50 13.42
CA PRO A 72 7.15 4.60 12.96
C PRO A 72 7.38 3.43 12.00
N ILE A 73 7.55 3.75 10.72
CA ILE A 73 7.81 2.76 9.68
C ILE A 73 9.20 2.18 9.97
N GLN A 74 9.25 0.95 10.47
CA GLN A 74 10.49 0.19 10.51
C GLN A 74 10.68 -0.43 9.12
N ILE A 75 11.41 0.27 8.25
CA ILE A 75 11.88 -0.30 6.99
C ILE A 75 12.96 -1.33 7.34
N THR A 76 12.62 -2.61 7.33
CA THR A 76 13.65 -3.65 7.23
C THR A 76 14.30 -3.49 5.86
N ARG A 77 15.55 -3.00 5.84
CA ARG A 77 16.41 -2.96 4.64
C ARG A 77 16.68 -4.39 4.18
N PHE A 78 15.74 -5.00 3.49
CA PHE A 78 16.01 -6.16 2.65
C PHE A 78 16.44 -5.65 1.27
N PHE A 79 17.76 -5.53 1.13
CA PHE A 79 18.56 -5.50 -0.11
C PHE A 79 18.05 -4.63 -1.29
N TYR A 80 18.58 -3.41 -1.38
CA TYR A 80 19.27 -2.98 -2.60
C TYR A 80 20.54 -2.25 -2.16
N GLU A 81 21.68 -2.82 -2.51
CA GLU A 81 23.00 -2.28 -2.23
C GLU A 81 23.29 -1.16 -3.23
N SER A 82 23.14 0.10 -2.83
CA SER A 82 24.01 1.24 -3.23
C SER A 82 23.52 2.56 -2.62
N THR A 83 24.28 2.99 -1.61
CA THR A 83 24.62 4.37 -1.22
C THR A 83 23.52 5.44 -1.24
N VAL A 84 22.97 5.77 -0.06
CA VAL A 84 22.94 7.18 0.39
C VAL A 84 23.20 7.21 1.89
N SER A 85 24.37 7.71 2.21
CA SER A 85 24.86 8.03 3.53
C SER A 85 24.00 9.14 4.14
N HIS A 86 23.05 8.81 5.02
CA HIS A 86 22.68 9.61 6.20
C HIS A 86 21.44 9.02 6.87
N LEU A 87 21.64 8.01 7.71
CA LEU A 87 20.66 7.60 8.71
C LEU A 87 21.42 7.32 10.00
N HIS A 88 21.73 8.37 10.75
CA HIS A 88 22.16 8.23 12.13
C HIS A 88 20.91 7.97 12.98
N HIS A 89 21.02 6.98 13.87
CA HIS A 89 20.11 6.66 14.96
C HIS A 89 18.85 5.81 14.66
N LEU A 90 19.00 4.48 14.57
CA LEU A 90 17.94 3.55 14.99
C LEU A 90 18.54 2.33 15.72
N GLN A 91 18.25 2.26 17.02
CA GLN A 91 18.64 1.19 17.93
C GLN A 91 17.69 0.00 17.73
N VAL A 92 18.25 -1.17 17.45
CA VAL A 92 17.54 -2.43 17.19
C VAL A 92 17.03 -3.01 18.51
N ARG A 93 15.72 -3.19 18.67
CA ARG A 93 15.13 -4.00 19.74
C ARG A 93 14.32 -5.16 19.14
N ASN A 94 14.34 -6.27 19.88
CA ASN A 94 14.17 -7.64 19.41
C ASN A 94 12.79 -7.94 18.78
N LEU A 95 12.86 -8.70 17.68
CA LEU A 95 11.76 -9.11 16.79
C LEU A 95 10.62 -9.87 17.49
N SER A 96 10.87 -10.49 18.65
CA SER A 96 9.88 -11.30 19.38
C SER A 96 8.83 -10.47 20.13
N GLU A 97 9.15 -9.24 20.53
CA GLU A 97 8.20 -8.37 21.23
C GLU A 97 7.20 -7.71 20.25
N CYS A 98 7.60 -7.47 19.00
CA CYS A 98 6.77 -6.78 18.02
C CYS A 98 5.65 -7.65 17.40
N ILE A 99 5.83 -8.97 17.33
CA ILE A 99 4.80 -9.86 16.76
C ILE A 99 3.55 -9.87 17.65
N VAL A 100 3.73 -9.82 18.97
CA VAL A 100 2.62 -9.89 19.94
C VAL A 100 1.75 -8.63 19.91
N SER A 101 2.32 -7.46 19.56
CA SER A 101 1.56 -6.19 19.46
C SER A 101 0.79 -6.02 18.14
N CYS A 102 1.00 -6.87 17.14
CA CYS A 102 0.30 -6.77 15.85
C CYS A 102 -1.00 -7.58 15.77
N ILE A 103 -1.29 -8.42 16.79
CA ILE A 103 -2.45 -9.33 16.79
C ILE A 103 -3.57 -8.87 17.76
N LEU A 104 -3.30 -7.92 18.66
CA LEU A 104 -4.30 -7.33 19.59
C LEU A 104 -4.54 -5.86 19.27
#